data_AF-A0A7Z0PC35-F1
#
_entry.id   AF-A0A7Z0PC35-F1
#
_cell.length_a   1.000
_cell.length_b   1.000
_cell.length_c   1.000
_cell.angle_alpha   90.00
_cell.angle_beta   90.00
_cell.angle_gamma   90.00
#
_symmetry.space_group_name_H-M   'P 1'
#
loop_
_entity.id
_entity.type
_entity.pdbx_description
1 polymer ?
#
loop_
_entity_poly.entity_id
_entity_poly.type
_entity_poly.pdbx_seq_one_letter_code
_entity_poly.pdbx_strand_id
1 'polypeptide(L)'
;MCDHNTNNTAADRSPDIKALLEGLPTNWGKWGPDDEVGALNYLQSAEILRGIAAVRQGKTFTLQVQIGHPKGEPLWPGRRPSMRVNVLDKGHFLAGKTHFDGHVEYADDVIFMHLQGSTQYDALGHVWHDNKLWNGYDAMSTIGGMDKASILPIAERGIVGRAVLIDMARHRGKAVLDKGETFNHLDLLAAAKAQGIEIHKRDILIIRTGWIGSFYEREPEEFYKDFAEPGLTFSRELVEWFHQMEIPNLVTDTMANEVAVDPATGVLIPLHNALMRNLGVTFTEVAMLDDLASDCAEDGQWQFLYTAAPLKIVGGTGAPVNPIVIK
;
A
#
# COMPACT_ATOMS: atom_id res chain seq x y z
N MET A 1 24.74 -2.99 53.18
CA MET A 1 24.56 -4.02 52.13
C MET A 1 23.07 -4.30 52.07
N CYS A 2 22.37 -3.62 51.17
CA CYS A 2 20.97 -3.91 50.88
C CYS A 2 20.96 -4.74 49.62
N ASP A 3 20.64 -6.03 49.76
CA ASP A 3 20.48 -6.94 48.64
C ASP A 3 19.20 -6.57 47.87
N HIS A 4 19.39 -6.02 46.68
CA HIS A 4 18.31 -5.92 45.70
C HIS A 4 18.10 -7.27 45.03
N ASN A 5 17.14 -7.99 45.61
CA ASN A 5 16.48 -9.12 45.02
C ASN A 5 15.79 -8.68 43.71
N THR A 6 16.46 -8.85 42.57
CA THR A 6 15.86 -8.65 41.25
C THR A 6 15.24 -9.96 40.79
N ASN A 7 13.98 -10.16 41.19
CA ASN A 7 13.08 -11.04 40.47
C ASN A 7 12.95 -10.51 39.03
N ASN A 8 13.78 -11.03 38.13
CA ASN A 8 13.66 -10.82 36.70
C ASN A 8 12.48 -11.67 36.21
N THR A 9 11.26 -11.15 36.35
CA THR A 9 10.09 -11.71 35.67
C THR A 9 10.35 -11.63 34.18
N ALA A 10 10.25 -12.77 33.50
CA ALA A 10 10.28 -12.87 32.04
C ALA A 10 9.12 -12.04 31.48
N ALA A 11 9.37 -10.74 31.27
CA ALA A 11 8.48 -9.85 30.56
C ALA A 11 8.60 -10.18 29.07
N ASP A 12 7.64 -10.97 28.60
CA ASP A 12 6.91 -10.79 27.33
C ASP A 12 7.72 -10.06 26.24
N ARG A 13 8.68 -10.76 25.63
CA ARG A 13 9.34 -10.29 24.41
C ARG A 13 8.61 -10.90 23.24
N SER A 14 8.07 -10.06 22.36
CA SER A 14 7.58 -10.49 21.04
C SER A 14 8.60 -11.44 20.40
N PRO A 15 8.16 -12.53 19.76
CA PRO A 15 9.08 -13.46 19.12
C PRO A 15 9.86 -12.73 18.02
N ASP A 16 11.07 -13.20 17.76
CA ASP A 16 11.88 -12.71 16.64
C ASP A 16 11.11 -12.93 15.32
N ILE A 17 11.03 -11.89 14.47
CA ILE A 17 10.41 -11.97 13.14
C ILE A 17 10.97 -13.14 12.33
N LYS A 18 12.27 -13.44 12.48
CA LYS A 18 12.90 -14.58 11.83
C LYS A 18 12.25 -15.90 12.23
N ALA A 19 12.01 -16.10 13.53
CA ALA A 19 11.36 -17.30 14.05
C ALA A 19 9.89 -17.37 13.59
N LEU A 20 9.20 -16.23 13.53
CA LEU A 20 7.83 -16.16 13.06
C LEU A 20 7.69 -16.60 11.59
N LEU A 21 8.66 -16.24 10.75
CA LEU A 21 8.65 -16.51 9.31
C LEU A 21 9.32 -17.84 8.93
N GLU A 22 9.91 -18.56 9.87
CA GLU A 22 10.62 -19.80 9.59
C GLU A 22 9.69 -20.85 8.94
N GLY A 23 10.15 -21.46 7.85
CA GLY A 23 9.42 -22.49 7.10
C GLY A 23 8.25 -21.97 6.24
N LEU A 24 8.01 -20.66 6.17
CA LEU A 24 7.04 -20.08 5.23
C LEU A 24 7.63 -20.02 3.80
N PRO A 25 6.78 -20.01 2.77
CA PRO A 25 7.24 -19.92 1.39
C PRO A 25 7.98 -18.61 1.10
N THR A 26 8.92 -18.69 0.15
CA THR A 26 9.60 -17.54 -0.45
C THR A 26 9.61 -17.69 -1.97
N ASN A 27 9.52 -16.58 -2.69
CA ASN A 27 9.67 -16.50 -4.14
C ASN A 27 11.09 -16.09 -4.56
N TRP A 28 12.06 -16.04 -3.65
CA TRP A 28 13.43 -15.68 -3.99
C TRP A 28 14.02 -16.64 -5.03
N GLY A 29 14.66 -16.07 -6.05
CA GLY A 29 15.22 -16.78 -7.19
C GLY A 29 14.21 -17.25 -8.23
N LYS A 30 12.89 -17.14 -7.97
CA LYS A 30 11.84 -17.65 -8.86
C LYS A 30 11.90 -17.06 -10.27
N TRP A 31 12.21 -15.77 -10.38
CA TRP A 31 12.31 -15.04 -11.65
C TRP A 31 13.76 -14.67 -12.01
N GLY A 32 14.72 -15.34 -11.38
CA GLY A 32 16.14 -15.09 -11.55
C GLY A 32 16.76 -14.27 -10.40
N PRO A 33 18.10 -14.28 -10.32
CA PRO A 33 18.84 -13.64 -9.22
C PRO A 33 18.82 -12.11 -9.28
N ASP A 34 18.50 -11.53 -10.44
CA ASP A 34 18.48 -10.09 -10.67
C ASP A 34 17.05 -9.51 -10.69
N ASP A 35 16.04 -10.28 -10.28
CA ASP A 35 14.66 -9.81 -10.23
C ASP A 35 14.47 -8.71 -9.18
N GLU A 36 13.80 -7.63 -9.58
CA GLU A 36 13.48 -6.47 -8.72
C GLU A 36 11.99 -6.07 -8.80
N VAL A 37 11.16 -6.88 -9.46
CA VAL A 37 9.71 -6.60 -9.64
C VAL A 37 8.79 -7.61 -8.95
N GLY A 38 9.32 -8.75 -8.51
CA GLY A 38 8.62 -9.70 -7.66
C GLY A 38 7.35 -10.28 -8.27
N ALA A 39 6.28 -10.34 -7.49
CA ALA A 39 5.03 -10.98 -7.85
C ALA A 39 4.30 -10.31 -9.03
N LEU A 40 4.69 -9.08 -9.42
CA LEU A 40 4.21 -8.47 -10.67
C LEU A 40 4.61 -9.25 -11.92
N ASN A 41 5.62 -10.13 -11.83
CA ASN A 41 5.93 -11.10 -12.88
C ASN A 41 4.80 -12.09 -13.17
N TYR A 42 3.80 -12.23 -12.29
CA TYR A 42 2.60 -13.02 -12.58
C TYR A 42 1.62 -12.30 -13.51
N LEU A 43 1.67 -10.96 -13.60
CA LEU A 43 0.74 -10.15 -14.40
C LEU A 43 1.16 -10.09 -15.88
N GLN A 44 1.05 -11.22 -16.58
CA GLN A 44 1.40 -11.33 -17.99
C GLN A 44 0.22 -10.94 -18.90
N SER A 45 0.38 -11.11 -20.22
CA SER A 45 -0.65 -10.74 -21.18
C SER A 45 -2.02 -11.37 -20.89
N ALA A 46 -2.06 -12.61 -20.42
CA ALA A 46 -3.32 -13.28 -20.08
C ALA A 46 -4.04 -12.58 -18.92
N GLU A 47 -3.31 -12.23 -17.85
CA GLU A 47 -3.83 -11.52 -16.69
C GLU A 47 -4.31 -10.11 -17.03
N ILE A 48 -3.58 -9.41 -17.91
CA ILE A 48 -3.98 -8.11 -18.44
C ILE A 48 -5.28 -8.23 -19.23
N LEU A 49 -5.38 -9.21 -20.14
CA LEU A 49 -6.59 -9.44 -20.93
C LEU A 49 -7.79 -9.86 -20.06
N ARG A 50 -7.57 -10.60 -18.96
CA ARG A 50 -8.62 -10.87 -17.96
C ARG A 50 -9.12 -9.59 -17.29
N GLY A 51 -8.22 -8.64 -17.00
CA GLY A 51 -8.61 -7.32 -16.50
C GLY A 51 -9.43 -6.54 -17.52
N ILE A 52 -8.98 -6.49 -18.77
CA ILE A 52 -9.72 -5.84 -19.87
C ILE A 52 -11.12 -6.46 -20.03
N ALA A 53 -11.24 -7.78 -19.95
CA ALA A 53 -12.52 -8.48 -20.02
C ALA A 53 -13.45 -8.21 -18.82
N ALA A 54 -12.93 -7.66 -17.71
CA ALA A 54 -13.73 -7.24 -16.57
C ALA A 54 -14.42 -5.88 -16.79
N VAL A 55 -13.98 -5.09 -17.78
CA VAL A 55 -14.57 -3.80 -18.13
C VAL A 55 -15.92 -4.00 -18.85
N ARG A 56 -16.97 -3.37 -18.33
CA ARG A 56 -18.36 -3.44 -18.79
C ARG A 56 -18.96 -2.06 -19.07
N GLN A 57 -18.55 -1.02 -18.33
CA GLN A 57 -19.23 0.27 -18.34
C GLN A 57 -18.36 1.42 -18.85
N GLY A 58 -17.04 1.29 -18.76
CA GLY A 58 -16.08 2.37 -19.02
C GLY A 58 -16.03 3.44 -17.93
N LYS A 59 -16.62 3.20 -16.75
CA LYS A 59 -16.50 4.13 -15.61
C LYS A 59 -15.09 4.06 -15.05
N THR A 60 -14.50 5.21 -14.73
CA THR A 60 -13.14 5.30 -14.21
C THR A 60 -13.12 5.87 -12.80
N PHE A 61 -12.28 5.30 -11.94
CA PHE A 61 -12.07 5.76 -10.58
C PHE A 61 -10.57 5.92 -10.32
N THR A 62 -10.14 7.12 -9.94
CA THR A 62 -8.79 7.38 -9.43
C THR A 62 -8.75 7.06 -7.94
N LEU A 63 -7.75 6.32 -7.49
CA LEU A 63 -7.65 5.86 -6.10
C LEU A 63 -6.67 6.67 -5.26
N GLN A 64 -6.16 7.80 -5.78
CA GLN A 64 -5.25 8.65 -5.01
C GLN A 64 -6.00 9.53 -4.00
N VAL A 65 -5.48 9.64 -2.78
CA VAL A 65 -5.82 10.76 -1.90
C VAL A 65 -5.26 12.08 -2.46
N GLN A 66 -5.92 13.19 -2.14
CA GLN A 66 -5.41 14.50 -2.54
C GLN A 66 -4.14 14.86 -1.76
N ILE A 67 -3.10 15.31 -2.46
CA ILE A 67 -1.90 15.90 -1.86
C ILE A 67 -2.19 17.39 -1.59
N GLY A 68 -1.92 17.85 -0.37
CA GLY A 68 -2.25 19.21 0.06
C GLY A 68 -3.74 19.45 0.36
N HIS A 69 -4.47 18.39 0.73
CA HIS A 69 -5.89 18.50 1.09
C HIS A 69 -6.08 19.45 2.30
N PRO A 70 -7.12 20.32 2.33
CA PRO A 70 -7.32 21.30 3.42
C PRO A 70 -7.49 20.69 4.81
N LYS A 71 -8.01 19.46 4.90
CA LYS A 71 -8.12 18.68 6.16
C LYS A 71 -6.82 17.95 6.55
N GLY A 72 -5.73 18.17 5.82
CA GLY A 72 -4.45 17.50 6.04
C GLY A 72 -4.30 16.22 5.22
N GLU A 73 -3.20 15.51 5.47
CA GLU A 73 -2.83 14.28 4.76
C GLU A 73 -2.80 13.11 5.76
N PRO A 74 -3.40 11.96 5.40
CA PRO A 74 -3.32 10.75 6.22
C PRO A 74 -1.92 10.15 6.09
N LEU A 75 -1.11 10.29 7.15
CA LEU A 75 0.30 9.94 7.16
C LEU A 75 0.62 9.02 8.32
N TRP A 76 1.50 8.05 8.07
CA TRP A 76 2.05 7.24 9.15
C TRP A 76 2.69 8.14 10.23
N PRO A 77 2.42 7.91 11.53
CA PRO A 77 2.96 8.72 12.61
C PRO A 77 4.47 8.95 12.50
N GLY A 78 4.88 10.22 12.50
CA GLY A 78 6.28 10.65 12.35
C GLY A 78 6.65 11.22 10.98
N ARG A 79 5.84 10.96 9.93
CA ARG A 79 5.96 11.66 8.64
C ARG A 79 5.37 13.06 8.73
N ARG A 80 5.81 13.96 7.84
CA ARG A 80 5.31 15.35 7.76
C ARG A 80 4.45 15.55 6.51
N PRO A 81 3.43 16.43 6.58
CA PRO A 81 2.66 16.84 5.40
C PRO A 81 3.54 17.35 4.28
N SER A 82 3.09 17.11 3.05
CA SER A 82 3.70 17.70 1.87
C SER A 82 3.65 19.23 1.90
N MET A 83 4.62 19.85 1.26
CA MET A 83 4.69 21.30 1.11
C MET A 83 4.82 21.64 -0.37
N ARG A 84 3.75 22.18 -0.95
CA ARG A 84 3.74 22.74 -2.31
C ARG A 84 3.92 24.26 -2.26
N VAL A 85 4.80 24.79 -3.09
CA VAL A 85 5.11 26.23 -3.17
C VAL A 85 5.18 26.66 -4.63
N ASN A 86 4.53 27.77 -4.97
CA ASN A 86 4.73 28.42 -6.28
C ASN A 86 6.13 29.03 -6.35
N VAL A 87 6.90 28.66 -7.38
CA VAL A 87 8.18 29.31 -7.70
C VAL A 87 7.99 30.47 -8.68
N LEU A 88 6.91 30.41 -9.46
CA LEU A 88 6.45 31.50 -10.30
C LEU A 88 4.92 31.54 -10.34
N ASP A 89 4.37 32.74 -10.36
CA ASP A 89 2.93 32.99 -10.51
C ASP A 89 2.68 34.40 -11.04
N LYS A 90 1.41 34.78 -11.18
CA LYS A 90 0.98 36.12 -11.63
C LYS A 90 1.56 37.26 -10.79
N GLY A 91 1.78 37.06 -9.49
CA GLY A 91 2.33 38.07 -8.60
C GLY A 91 3.73 38.53 -9.01
N HIS A 92 4.53 37.62 -9.58
CA HIS A 92 5.86 37.94 -10.09
C HIS A 92 5.83 38.88 -11.29
N PHE A 93 4.89 38.66 -12.22
CA PHE A 93 4.68 39.52 -13.39
C PHE A 93 4.14 40.89 -12.98
N LEU A 94 3.15 40.92 -12.08
CA LEU A 94 2.58 42.18 -11.55
C LEU A 94 3.62 43.02 -10.81
N ALA A 95 4.54 42.37 -10.09
CA ALA A 95 5.64 43.04 -9.39
C ALA A 95 6.81 43.43 -10.33
N GLY A 96 6.72 43.15 -11.63
CA GLY A 96 7.80 43.40 -12.60
C GLY A 96 9.07 42.57 -12.35
N LYS A 97 8.98 41.47 -11.60
CA LYS A 97 10.11 40.58 -11.26
C LYS A 97 10.45 39.58 -12.37
N THR A 98 9.51 39.32 -13.27
CA THR A 98 9.72 38.49 -14.46
C THR A 98 8.96 39.09 -15.65
N HIS A 99 9.46 38.85 -16.86
CA HIS A 99 8.84 39.27 -18.11
C HIS A 99 9.29 38.36 -19.24
N PHE A 100 8.36 38.00 -20.12
CA PHE A 100 8.65 37.26 -21.36
C PHE A 100 8.08 38.01 -22.56
N ASP A 101 8.78 37.92 -23.68
CA ASP A 101 8.34 38.49 -24.95
C ASP A 101 6.96 37.96 -25.35
N GLY A 102 6.15 38.82 -25.98
CA GLY A 102 4.80 38.46 -26.41
C GLY A 102 3.75 38.42 -25.28
N HIS A 103 4.07 38.95 -24.09
CA HIS A 103 3.16 39.00 -22.94
C HIS A 103 2.72 37.62 -22.44
N VAL A 104 3.57 36.60 -22.62
CA VAL A 104 3.32 35.26 -22.10
C VAL A 104 3.58 35.23 -20.60
N GLU A 105 2.68 34.59 -19.86
CA GLU A 105 2.79 34.37 -18.42
C GLU A 105 2.52 32.89 -18.12
N TYR A 106 3.14 32.36 -17.08
CA TYR A 106 2.93 30.99 -16.61
C TYR A 106 3.06 30.91 -15.08
N ALA A 107 2.67 29.77 -14.52
CA ALA A 107 2.86 29.48 -13.12
C ALA A 107 3.51 28.11 -12.98
N ASP A 108 4.52 28.04 -12.12
CA ASP A 108 5.27 26.83 -11.81
C ASP A 108 5.36 26.67 -10.29
N ASP A 109 5.48 25.43 -9.85
CA ASP A 109 5.57 25.07 -8.45
C ASP A 109 6.61 23.97 -8.18
N VAL A 110 6.92 23.81 -6.89
CA VAL A 110 7.72 22.72 -6.35
C VAL A 110 6.96 22.05 -5.22
N ILE A 111 7.23 20.77 -5.01
CA ILE A 111 6.71 20.00 -3.87
C ILE A 111 7.85 19.33 -3.10
N PHE A 112 7.81 19.44 -1.77
CA PHE A 112 8.64 18.67 -0.85
C PHE A 112 7.73 17.70 -0.10
N MET A 113 7.97 16.39 -0.23
CA MET A 113 7.15 15.35 0.39
C MET A 113 7.96 14.07 0.66
N HIS A 114 7.46 13.26 1.59
CA HIS A 114 7.89 11.86 1.68
C HIS A 114 7.38 11.07 0.47
N LEU A 115 8.18 10.15 -0.07
CA LEU A 115 7.72 9.26 -1.15
C LEU A 115 6.58 8.34 -0.68
N GLN A 116 6.53 8.06 0.62
CA GLN A 116 5.46 7.38 1.33
C GLN A 116 4.48 8.37 2.00
N GLY A 117 4.21 9.50 1.34
CA GLY A 117 3.44 10.63 1.89
C GLY A 117 2.02 10.77 1.33
N SER A 118 1.57 9.82 0.51
CA SER A 118 0.27 9.85 -0.18
C SER A 118 -0.08 8.42 -0.58
N THR A 119 -1.10 8.22 -1.42
CA THR A 119 -1.29 6.91 -2.07
C THR A 119 -0.03 6.55 -2.83
N GLN A 120 0.54 5.41 -2.48
CA GLN A 120 1.94 5.08 -2.77
C GLN A 120 2.08 3.62 -3.19
N TYR A 121 3.14 3.32 -3.91
CA TYR A 121 3.72 1.98 -3.93
C TYR A 121 4.97 1.95 -3.09
N ASP A 122 5.14 0.87 -2.34
CA ASP A 122 6.38 0.57 -1.67
C ASP A 122 7.30 -0.26 -2.56
N ALA A 123 8.58 0.08 -2.53
CA ALA A 123 9.60 -0.73 -3.18
C ALA A 123 9.76 -2.07 -2.44
N LEU A 124 10.14 -3.15 -3.14
CA LEU A 124 10.26 -4.47 -2.48
C LEU A 124 11.41 -4.55 -1.46
N GLY A 125 12.35 -3.60 -1.48
CA GLY A 125 13.35 -3.44 -0.42
C GLY A 125 12.99 -2.39 0.64
N HIS A 126 11.76 -1.86 0.67
CA HIS A 126 11.33 -0.84 1.64
C HIS A 126 11.46 -1.33 3.09
N VAL A 127 11.10 -2.60 3.34
CA VAL A 127 11.11 -3.25 4.65
C VAL A 127 11.93 -4.54 4.58
N TRP A 128 12.75 -4.78 5.61
CA TRP A 128 13.58 -5.98 5.67
C TRP A 128 13.90 -6.45 7.10
N HIS A 129 14.40 -7.68 7.20
CA HIS A 129 15.05 -8.21 8.40
C HIS A 129 16.31 -9.03 8.02
N ASP A 130 17.17 -9.27 9.00
CA ASP A 130 18.41 -10.05 8.87
C ASP A 130 19.35 -9.59 7.73
N ASN A 131 19.43 -8.29 7.49
CA ASN A 131 20.25 -7.68 6.41
C ASN A 131 19.92 -8.18 4.99
N LYS A 132 18.70 -8.67 4.78
CA LYS A 132 18.28 -9.20 3.48
C LYS A 132 16.96 -8.58 3.04
N LEU A 133 16.96 -7.97 1.87
CA LEU A 133 15.79 -7.38 1.19
C LEU A 133 15.08 -8.46 0.35
N TRP A 134 14.14 -8.05 -0.51
CA TRP A 134 13.64 -8.87 -1.61
C TRP A 134 14.76 -9.60 -2.36
N ASN A 135 14.46 -10.82 -2.81
CA ASN A 135 15.36 -11.70 -3.56
C ASN A 135 16.70 -12.01 -2.87
N GLY A 136 16.84 -11.74 -1.56
CA GLY A 136 18.07 -11.95 -0.81
C GLY A 136 19.16 -10.89 -1.05
N TYR A 137 18.81 -9.76 -1.67
CA TYR A 137 19.75 -8.63 -1.81
C TYR A 137 20.21 -8.14 -0.44
N ASP A 138 21.46 -7.65 -0.38
CA ASP A 138 22.05 -7.15 0.85
C ASP A 138 21.44 -5.80 1.24
N ALA A 139 21.03 -5.65 2.51
CA ALA A 139 20.54 -4.38 3.04
C ALA A 139 21.56 -3.24 2.95
N MET A 140 22.86 -3.54 2.80
CA MET A 140 23.87 -2.52 2.53
C MET A 140 23.60 -1.74 1.23
N SER A 141 22.80 -2.29 0.31
CA SER A 141 22.35 -1.61 -0.92
C SER A 141 21.36 -0.47 -0.69
N THR A 142 20.98 -0.16 0.56
CA THR A 142 20.07 0.95 0.90
C THR A 142 20.78 2.21 1.40
N ILE A 143 22.13 2.24 1.43
CA ILE A 143 22.90 3.36 1.98
C ILE A 143 22.92 4.52 0.97
N GLY A 144 22.25 5.62 1.30
CA GLY A 144 22.21 6.84 0.47
C GLY A 144 21.23 6.79 -0.72
N GLY A 145 20.62 5.63 -0.95
CA GLY A 145 19.66 5.32 -2.00
C GLY A 145 19.48 3.79 -2.07
N MET A 146 18.48 3.31 -2.78
CA MET A 146 18.29 1.87 -3.01
C MET A 146 18.88 1.43 -4.36
N ASP A 147 20.05 0.80 -4.33
CA ASP A 147 20.68 0.25 -5.54
C ASP A 147 19.98 -1.03 -6.03
N LYS A 148 19.25 -1.70 -5.13
CA LYS A 148 18.51 -2.93 -5.40
C LYS A 148 17.11 -2.91 -4.80
N ALA A 149 16.18 -3.54 -5.50
CA ALA A 149 14.76 -3.62 -5.14
C ALA A 149 14.15 -2.24 -4.83
N SER A 150 14.60 -1.21 -5.56
CA SER A 150 14.04 0.15 -5.49
C SER A 150 12.69 0.22 -6.19
N ILE A 151 12.03 1.39 -6.14
CA ILE A 151 10.73 1.57 -6.80
C ILE A 151 10.83 1.62 -8.32
N LEU A 152 11.99 1.97 -8.89
CA LEU A 152 12.13 2.23 -10.32
C LEU A 152 11.78 1.01 -11.20
N PRO A 153 12.24 -0.22 -10.92
CA PRO A 153 11.85 -1.39 -11.70
C PRO A 153 10.33 -1.63 -11.72
N ILE A 154 9.65 -1.45 -10.59
CA ILE A 154 8.17 -1.53 -10.51
C ILE A 154 7.52 -0.43 -11.36
N ALA A 155 8.02 0.81 -11.26
CA ALA A 155 7.51 1.95 -12.01
C ALA A 155 7.69 1.80 -13.53
N GLU A 156 8.79 1.20 -13.97
CA GLU A 156 9.04 0.91 -15.40
C GLU A 156 8.20 -0.26 -15.91
N ARG A 157 7.95 -1.24 -15.05
CA ARG A 157 7.12 -2.41 -15.36
C ARG A 157 5.63 -2.07 -15.45
N GLY A 158 5.14 -1.18 -14.59
CA GLY A 158 3.72 -0.87 -14.43
C GLY A 158 2.90 -2.04 -13.87
N ILE A 159 1.75 -1.71 -13.31
CA ILE A 159 0.83 -2.67 -12.69
C ILE A 159 -0.46 -2.65 -13.48
N VAL A 160 -0.75 -3.73 -14.22
CA VAL A 160 -1.97 -3.87 -15.01
C VAL A 160 -2.50 -5.28 -14.86
N GLY A 161 -3.76 -5.43 -14.49
CA GLY A 161 -4.38 -6.74 -14.32
C GLY A 161 -5.83 -6.66 -13.87
N ARG A 162 -6.45 -7.83 -13.75
CA ARG A 162 -7.75 -7.94 -13.09
C ARG A 162 -7.60 -7.64 -11.62
N ALA A 163 -8.46 -6.78 -11.10
CA ALA A 163 -8.58 -6.51 -9.68
C ALA A 163 -9.96 -6.88 -9.15
N VAL A 164 -10.02 -7.18 -7.87
CA VAL A 164 -11.26 -7.38 -7.11
C VAL A 164 -11.25 -6.45 -5.89
N LEU A 165 -12.35 -5.74 -5.66
CA LEU A 165 -12.56 -4.98 -4.43
C LEU A 165 -13.29 -5.85 -3.43
N ILE A 166 -12.70 -6.06 -2.25
CA ILE A 166 -13.29 -6.70 -1.08
C ILE A 166 -13.58 -5.61 -0.05
N ASP A 167 -14.85 -5.25 0.11
CA ASP A 167 -15.28 -4.25 1.08
C ASP A 167 -15.57 -4.90 2.43
N MET A 168 -14.53 -4.95 3.25
CA MET A 168 -14.60 -5.52 4.59
C MET A 168 -15.48 -4.70 5.53
N ALA A 169 -15.46 -3.36 5.42
CA ALA A 169 -16.32 -2.50 6.23
C ALA A 169 -17.80 -2.83 5.97
N ARG A 170 -18.21 -2.86 4.70
CA ARG A 170 -19.58 -3.20 4.33
C ARG A 170 -19.93 -4.64 4.67
N HIS A 171 -19.01 -5.58 4.51
CA HIS A 171 -19.21 -6.97 4.93
C HIS A 171 -19.47 -7.10 6.44
N ARG A 172 -18.83 -6.25 7.26
CA ARG A 172 -19.05 -6.15 8.71
C ARG A 172 -20.27 -5.29 9.09
N GLY A 173 -21.01 -4.74 8.11
CA GLY A 173 -22.15 -3.87 8.34
C GLY A 173 -21.78 -2.47 8.85
N LYS A 174 -20.56 -2.00 8.54
CA LYS A 174 -20.00 -0.73 9.01
C LYS A 174 -19.64 0.18 7.83
N ALA A 175 -19.59 1.49 8.09
CA ALA A 175 -18.98 2.45 7.16
C ALA A 175 -17.45 2.39 7.21
N VAL A 176 -16.91 2.20 8.42
CA VAL A 176 -15.48 2.16 8.76
C VAL A 176 -15.28 1.06 9.80
N LEU A 177 -14.25 0.23 9.65
CA LEU A 177 -13.88 -0.76 10.67
C LEU A 177 -13.34 -0.08 11.94
N ASP A 178 -13.47 -0.77 13.08
CA ASP A 178 -13.01 -0.24 14.36
C ASP A 178 -11.48 -0.20 14.45
N LYS A 179 -10.94 0.61 15.37
CA LYS A 179 -9.50 0.66 15.67
C LYS A 179 -8.98 -0.74 16.00
N GLY A 180 -7.93 -1.16 15.32
CA GLY A 180 -7.31 -2.48 15.48
C GLY A 180 -8.21 -3.65 15.11
N GLU A 181 -9.34 -3.43 14.41
CA GLU A 181 -10.20 -4.53 13.98
C GLU A 181 -9.45 -5.41 12.96
N THR A 182 -9.43 -6.71 13.24
CA THR A 182 -8.64 -7.68 12.49
C THR A 182 -9.51 -8.47 11.52
N PHE A 183 -8.90 -8.88 10.41
CA PHE A 183 -9.48 -9.85 9.49
C PHE A 183 -8.37 -10.69 8.86
N ASN A 184 -8.73 -11.86 8.33
CA ASN A 184 -7.78 -12.74 7.64
C ASN A 184 -8.33 -13.18 6.27
N HIS A 185 -7.59 -14.07 5.60
CA HIS A 185 -7.96 -14.58 4.27
C HIS A 185 -9.34 -15.28 4.23
N LEU A 186 -9.79 -15.91 5.32
CA LEU A 186 -11.12 -16.53 5.39
C LEU A 186 -12.22 -15.46 5.42
N ASP A 187 -12.01 -14.36 6.14
CA ASP A 187 -12.93 -13.21 6.11
C ASP A 187 -12.99 -12.59 4.72
N LEU A 188 -11.86 -12.45 4.04
CA LEU A 188 -11.81 -11.95 2.65
C LEU A 188 -12.61 -12.85 1.70
N LEU A 189 -12.46 -14.18 1.82
CA LEU A 189 -13.21 -15.14 1.01
C LEU A 189 -14.72 -15.09 1.32
N ALA A 190 -15.09 -14.91 2.59
CA ALA A 190 -16.49 -14.75 2.99
C ALA A 190 -17.09 -13.45 2.45
N ALA A 191 -16.35 -12.34 2.49
CA ALA A 191 -16.76 -11.05 1.94
C ALA A 191 -16.90 -11.10 0.41
N ALA A 192 -15.93 -11.70 -0.30
CA ALA A 192 -16.00 -11.92 -1.75
C ALA A 192 -17.27 -12.69 -2.13
N LYS A 193 -17.55 -13.80 -1.41
CA LYS A 193 -18.75 -14.61 -1.62
C LYS A 193 -20.03 -13.81 -1.38
N ALA A 194 -20.09 -12.99 -0.32
CA ALA A 194 -21.24 -12.14 -0.03
C ALA A 194 -21.47 -11.06 -1.11
N GLN A 195 -20.39 -10.57 -1.73
CA GLN A 195 -20.43 -9.65 -2.88
C GLN A 195 -20.77 -10.34 -4.22
N GLY A 196 -20.87 -11.67 -4.25
CA GLY A 196 -21.14 -12.43 -5.48
C GLY A 196 -19.95 -12.53 -6.43
N ILE A 197 -18.72 -12.38 -5.94
CA ILE A 197 -17.49 -12.55 -6.71
C ILE A 197 -16.57 -13.62 -6.11
N GLU A 198 -15.62 -14.09 -6.91
CA GLU A 198 -14.57 -15.01 -6.50
C GLU A 198 -13.20 -14.35 -6.69
N ILE A 199 -12.32 -14.52 -5.71
CA ILE A 199 -10.91 -14.12 -5.80
C ILE A 199 -10.19 -15.22 -6.60
N HIS A 200 -9.67 -14.87 -7.77
CA HIS A 200 -8.94 -15.80 -8.63
C HIS A 200 -7.44 -15.65 -8.46
N LYS A 201 -6.73 -16.70 -8.89
CA LYS A 201 -5.28 -16.72 -8.94
C LYS A 201 -4.77 -15.54 -9.79
N ARG A 202 -3.83 -14.76 -9.23
CA ARG A 202 -3.22 -13.55 -9.82
C ARG A 202 -4.13 -12.33 -9.95
N ASP A 203 -5.23 -12.29 -9.21
CA ASP A 203 -6.00 -11.05 -9.07
C ASP A 203 -5.22 -10.05 -8.20
N ILE A 204 -5.30 -8.77 -8.55
CA ILE A 204 -4.92 -7.66 -7.69
C ILE A 204 -6.00 -7.53 -6.61
N LEU A 205 -5.59 -7.58 -5.35
CA LEU A 205 -6.51 -7.58 -4.23
C LEU A 205 -6.64 -6.17 -3.67
N ILE A 206 -7.83 -5.56 -3.81
CA ILE A 206 -8.15 -4.26 -3.24
C ILE A 206 -9.05 -4.48 -2.02
N ILE A 207 -8.68 -3.95 -0.86
CA ILE A 207 -9.41 -4.14 0.39
C ILE A 207 -9.83 -2.78 0.92
N ARG A 208 -11.14 -2.58 1.08
CA ARG A 208 -11.69 -1.40 1.74
C ARG A 208 -12.04 -1.70 3.19
N THR A 209 -11.52 -0.88 4.08
CA THR A 209 -11.77 -0.84 5.53
C THR A 209 -12.55 0.41 5.95
N GLY A 210 -12.67 1.40 5.07
CA GLY A 210 -13.21 2.74 5.32
C GLY A 210 -12.24 3.66 6.07
N TRP A 211 -11.03 3.20 6.39
CA TRP A 211 -10.15 3.88 7.34
C TRP A 211 -9.67 5.23 6.82
N ILE A 212 -9.07 5.28 5.62
CA ILE A 212 -8.59 6.52 5.01
C ILE A 212 -9.73 7.48 4.65
N GLY A 213 -10.89 7.00 4.22
CA GLY A 213 -12.08 7.85 4.06
C GLY A 213 -12.44 8.59 5.35
N SER A 214 -12.43 7.86 6.48
CA SER A 214 -12.76 8.41 7.80
C SER A 214 -11.82 9.51 8.30
N PHE A 215 -10.58 9.55 7.81
CA PHE A 215 -9.63 10.64 8.11
C PHE A 215 -10.21 12.01 7.72
N TYR A 216 -10.93 12.08 6.59
CA TYR A 216 -11.50 13.33 6.10
C TYR A 216 -12.85 13.68 6.76
N GLU A 217 -13.39 12.81 7.61
CA GLU A 217 -14.64 13.03 8.33
C GLU A 217 -14.42 13.38 9.81
N ARG A 218 -13.21 13.16 10.32
CA ARG A 218 -12.84 13.35 11.73
C ARG A 218 -11.85 14.50 11.88
N GLU A 219 -11.74 15.02 13.10
CA GLU A 219 -10.61 15.90 13.44
C GLU A 219 -9.31 15.08 13.51
N PRO A 220 -8.16 15.62 13.06
CA PRO A 220 -6.89 14.88 13.04
C PRO A 220 -6.52 14.27 14.39
N GLU A 221 -6.72 15.00 15.49
CA GLU A 221 -6.42 14.52 16.84
C GLU A 221 -7.24 13.28 17.22
N GLU A 222 -8.50 13.20 16.78
CA GLU A 222 -9.36 12.05 17.05
C GLU A 222 -8.95 10.83 16.23
N PHE A 223 -8.58 11.05 14.97
CA PHE A 223 -8.11 9.99 14.08
C PHE A 223 -6.84 9.32 14.65
N TYR A 224 -5.86 10.12 15.09
CA TYR A 224 -4.59 9.62 15.61
C TYR A 224 -4.59 9.27 17.11
N LYS A 225 -5.63 9.61 17.87
CA LYS A 225 -5.74 9.20 19.27
C LYS A 225 -5.71 7.67 19.38
N ASP A 226 -4.81 7.11 20.18
CA ASP A 226 -4.66 5.66 20.34
C ASP A 226 -4.55 4.93 18.98
N PHE A 227 -3.74 5.51 18.07
CA PHE A 227 -3.62 5.06 16.68
C PHE A 227 -3.35 3.56 16.57
N ALA A 228 -4.33 2.85 16.01
CA ALA A 228 -4.27 1.44 15.66
C ALA A 228 -5.25 1.23 14.51
N GLU A 229 -4.73 1.12 13.30
CA GLU A 229 -5.58 0.91 12.12
C GLU A 229 -6.09 -0.53 12.01
N PRO A 230 -7.27 -0.75 11.43
CA PRO A 230 -7.75 -2.07 11.09
C PRO A 230 -6.89 -2.67 9.97
N GLY A 231 -6.88 -3.99 9.84
CA GLY A 231 -6.09 -4.61 8.78
C GLY A 231 -6.04 -6.12 8.82
N LEU A 232 -5.30 -6.67 7.85
CA LEU A 232 -4.93 -8.08 7.87
C LEU A 232 -4.03 -8.38 9.06
N THR A 233 -4.19 -9.57 9.65
CA THR A 233 -3.27 -10.10 10.65
C THR A 233 -2.45 -11.25 10.11
N PHE A 234 -1.30 -11.49 10.74
CA PHE A 234 -0.44 -12.57 10.33
C PHE A 234 -1.05 -13.92 10.70
N SER A 235 -1.06 -14.84 9.73
CA SER A 235 -1.17 -16.27 9.98
C SER A 235 -0.37 -17.01 8.92
N ARG A 236 0.10 -18.22 9.24
CA ARG A 236 0.86 -19.03 8.28
C ARG A 236 0.01 -19.38 7.07
N GLU A 237 -1.26 -19.71 7.31
CA GLU A 237 -2.26 -20.05 6.30
C GLU A 237 -2.55 -18.87 5.38
N LEU A 238 -2.57 -17.64 5.91
CA LEU A 238 -2.72 -16.44 5.08
C LEU A 238 -1.53 -16.29 4.12
N VAL A 239 -0.30 -16.43 4.63
CA VAL A 239 0.92 -16.33 3.79
C VAL A 239 0.95 -17.43 2.73
N GLU A 240 0.61 -18.66 3.12
CA GLU A 240 0.47 -19.78 2.18
C GLU A 240 -0.61 -19.53 1.13
N TRP A 241 -1.74 -18.95 1.53
CA TRP A 241 -2.82 -18.58 0.61
C TRP A 241 -2.37 -17.52 -0.40
N PHE A 242 -1.69 -16.44 0.05
CA PHE A 242 -1.10 -15.44 -0.85
C PHE A 242 -0.13 -16.07 -1.86
N HIS A 243 0.71 -16.98 -1.39
CA HIS A 243 1.66 -17.71 -2.24
C HIS A 243 0.96 -18.61 -3.27
N GLN A 244 -0.03 -19.41 -2.84
CA GLN A 244 -0.79 -20.32 -3.71
C GLN A 244 -1.63 -19.56 -4.75
N MET A 245 -2.25 -18.46 -4.32
CA MET A 245 -3.05 -17.58 -5.17
C MET A 245 -2.19 -16.69 -6.08
N GLU A 246 -0.87 -16.68 -5.90
CA GLU A 246 0.06 -15.85 -6.67
C GLU A 246 -0.40 -14.38 -6.71
N ILE A 247 -0.86 -13.87 -5.57
CA ILE A 247 -1.39 -12.49 -5.46
C ILE A 247 -0.23 -11.52 -5.74
N PRO A 248 -0.32 -10.67 -6.78
CA PRO A 248 0.80 -9.85 -7.21
C PRO A 248 0.85 -8.50 -6.50
N ASN A 249 -0.30 -7.98 -6.08
CA ASN A 249 -0.44 -6.65 -5.52
C ASN A 249 -1.56 -6.62 -4.46
N LEU A 250 -1.28 -6.00 -3.32
CA LEU A 250 -2.20 -5.77 -2.22
C LEU A 250 -2.44 -4.27 -2.08
N VAL A 251 -3.69 -3.84 -2.26
CA VAL A 251 -4.11 -2.44 -2.18
C VAL A 251 -5.04 -2.27 -1.00
N THR A 252 -4.76 -1.34 -0.10
CA THR A 252 -5.68 -1.01 1.01
C THR A 252 -5.89 0.50 1.14
N ASP A 253 -7.02 0.85 1.75
CA ASP A 253 -7.26 2.17 2.30
C ASP A 253 -6.77 2.27 3.76
N THR A 254 -5.58 1.73 4.04
CA THR A 254 -4.88 1.81 5.32
C THR A 254 -3.45 2.30 5.08
N MET A 255 -2.73 2.69 6.14
CA MET A 255 -1.37 3.21 6.07
C MET A 255 -0.27 2.14 6.08
N ALA A 256 -0.59 0.89 6.44
CA ALA A 256 0.39 -0.21 6.52
C ALA A 256 -0.09 -1.53 5.88
N ASN A 257 -1.23 -1.58 5.16
CA ASN A 257 -1.85 -2.81 4.61
C ASN A 257 -2.22 -3.93 5.62
N GLU A 258 -1.75 -3.86 6.85
CA GLU A 258 -1.92 -4.83 7.94
C GLU A 258 -2.15 -4.10 9.27
N VAL A 259 -2.59 -4.82 10.30
CA VAL A 259 -2.52 -4.28 11.66
C VAL A 259 -1.05 -4.19 12.05
N ALA A 260 -0.54 -2.97 12.17
CA ALA A 260 0.90 -2.73 12.23
C ALA A 260 1.64 -3.47 13.34
N VAL A 261 1.06 -3.58 14.53
CA VAL A 261 1.55 -4.50 15.56
C VAL A 261 0.59 -5.68 15.61
N ASP A 262 1.06 -6.84 15.15
CA ASP A 262 0.22 -8.03 15.11
C ASP A 262 -0.23 -8.41 16.53
N PRO A 263 -1.53 -8.50 16.81
CA PRO A 263 -2.03 -8.65 18.17
C PRO A 263 -1.78 -10.03 18.77
N ALA A 264 -1.54 -11.05 17.93
CA ALA A 264 -1.28 -12.41 18.39
C ALA A 264 0.19 -12.62 18.79
N THR A 265 1.10 -11.94 18.10
CA THR A 265 2.55 -12.13 18.24
C THR A 265 3.25 -10.93 18.90
N GLY A 266 2.68 -9.73 18.81
CA GLY A 266 3.32 -8.48 19.21
C GLY A 266 4.43 -8.03 18.26
N VAL A 267 4.57 -8.65 17.10
CA VAL A 267 5.59 -8.29 16.09
C VAL A 267 5.09 -7.13 15.23
N LEU A 268 5.99 -6.18 14.95
CA LEU A 268 5.70 -5.07 14.05
C LEU A 268 5.81 -5.55 12.58
N ILE A 269 4.78 -5.26 11.79
CA ILE A 269 4.67 -5.45 10.34
C ILE A 269 5.13 -6.83 9.81
N PRO A 270 4.63 -7.95 10.38
CA PRO A 270 4.99 -9.27 9.90
C PRO A 270 4.57 -9.55 8.45
N LEU A 271 3.47 -8.98 7.94
CA LEU A 271 3.03 -9.18 6.56
C LEU A 271 3.85 -8.40 5.54
N HIS A 272 4.43 -7.25 5.88
CA HIS A 272 5.45 -6.64 5.04
C HIS A 272 6.63 -7.60 4.82
N ASN A 273 7.10 -8.27 5.87
CA ASN A 273 8.20 -9.21 5.72
C ASN A 273 7.75 -10.52 5.01
N ALA A 274 6.57 -11.04 5.36
CA ALA A 274 6.07 -12.29 4.80
C ALA A 274 5.61 -12.16 3.34
N LEU A 275 4.93 -11.08 2.98
CA LEU A 275 4.32 -10.90 1.66
C LEU A 275 5.21 -10.06 0.74
N MET A 276 5.61 -8.86 1.17
CA MET A 276 6.44 -7.99 0.32
C MET A 276 7.86 -8.52 0.18
N ARG A 277 8.58 -8.73 1.29
CA ARG A 277 9.98 -9.18 1.23
C ARG A 277 10.15 -10.63 0.79
N ASN A 278 9.35 -11.58 1.29
CA ASN A 278 9.55 -13.00 0.96
C ASN A 278 8.84 -13.42 -0.33
N LEU A 279 7.62 -12.94 -0.59
CA LEU A 279 6.83 -13.33 -1.76
C LEU A 279 6.90 -12.32 -2.90
N GLY A 280 7.40 -11.11 -2.67
CA GLY A 280 7.52 -10.07 -3.71
C GLY A 280 6.18 -9.40 -4.01
N VAL A 281 5.21 -9.48 -3.12
CA VAL A 281 3.90 -8.85 -3.28
C VAL A 281 4.07 -7.34 -3.14
N THR A 282 3.69 -6.57 -4.16
CA THR A 282 3.75 -5.11 -4.06
C THR A 282 2.60 -4.58 -3.22
N PHE A 283 2.86 -3.55 -2.41
CA PHE A 283 1.84 -2.91 -1.59
C PHE A 283 1.47 -1.56 -2.18
N THR A 284 0.17 -1.28 -2.21
CA THR A 284 -0.38 0.06 -2.38
C THR A 284 -1.11 0.46 -1.11
N GLU A 285 -0.61 1.49 -0.45
CA GLU A 285 -1.16 2.03 0.79
C GLU A 285 -1.91 3.34 0.53
N VAL A 286 -2.72 3.75 1.50
CA VAL A 286 -3.40 5.06 1.54
C VAL A 286 -4.31 5.26 0.31
N ALA A 287 -4.91 4.19 -0.22
CA ALA A 287 -5.83 4.30 -1.34
C ALA A 287 -7.17 4.93 -0.92
N MET A 288 -7.72 5.80 -1.77
CA MET A 288 -9.08 6.33 -1.63
C MET A 288 -10.06 5.38 -2.34
N LEU A 289 -10.87 4.66 -1.56
CA LEU A 289 -11.70 3.56 -2.07
C LEU A 289 -13.21 3.80 -1.95
N ASP A 290 -13.64 4.86 -1.27
CA ASP A 290 -15.06 5.08 -0.92
C ASP A 290 -15.96 5.25 -2.14
N ASP A 291 -15.58 6.08 -3.11
CA ASP A 291 -16.38 6.30 -4.32
C ASP A 291 -16.51 5.02 -5.16
N LEU A 292 -15.40 4.28 -5.34
CA LEU A 292 -15.42 2.99 -6.03
C LEU A 292 -16.35 2.02 -5.29
N ALA A 293 -16.22 1.91 -3.96
CA ALA A 293 -17.02 0.99 -3.17
C ALA A 293 -18.50 1.36 -3.13
N SER A 294 -18.86 2.65 -3.19
CA SER A 294 -20.25 3.09 -3.32
C SER A 294 -20.82 2.64 -4.67
N ASP A 295 -20.12 2.93 -5.77
CA ASP A 295 -20.57 2.57 -7.12
C ASP A 295 -20.69 1.04 -7.29
N CYS A 296 -19.78 0.25 -6.70
CA CYS A 296 -19.86 -1.21 -6.69
C CYS A 296 -21.08 -1.75 -5.92
N ALA A 297 -21.49 -1.08 -4.85
CA ALA A 297 -22.69 -1.47 -4.10
C ALA A 297 -23.98 -1.15 -4.86
N GLU A 298 -23.97 -0.12 -5.70
CA GLU A 298 -25.11 0.26 -6.53
C GLU A 298 -25.32 -0.69 -7.72
N ASP A 299 -24.25 -1.11 -8.39
CA ASP A 299 -24.33 -1.91 -9.63
C ASP A 299 -23.95 -3.39 -9.47
N GLY A 300 -23.43 -3.79 -8.32
CA GLY A 300 -23.02 -5.17 -8.01
C GLY A 300 -21.74 -5.62 -8.73
N GLN A 301 -20.99 -4.73 -9.37
CA GLN A 301 -19.73 -5.06 -10.03
C GLN A 301 -18.54 -4.80 -9.12
N TRP A 302 -17.89 -5.87 -8.66
CA TRP A 302 -16.75 -5.82 -7.72
C TRP A 302 -15.41 -6.23 -8.34
N GLN A 303 -15.34 -6.30 -9.68
CA GLN A 303 -14.16 -6.69 -10.43
C GLN A 303 -13.89 -5.75 -11.60
N PHE A 304 -12.61 -5.49 -11.88
CA PHE A 304 -12.19 -4.37 -12.71
C PHE A 304 -10.91 -4.65 -13.49
N LEU A 305 -10.60 -3.75 -14.44
CA LEU A 305 -9.23 -3.51 -14.85
C LEU A 305 -8.58 -2.51 -13.89
N TYR A 306 -7.49 -2.90 -13.24
CA TYR A 306 -6.66 -1.99 -12.46
C TYR A 306 -5.42 -1.61 -13.25
N THR A 307 -5.08 -0.33 -13.20
CA THR A 307 -3.85 0.23 -13.79
C THR A 307 -3.17 1.13 -12.79
N ALA A 308 -1.85 1.00 -12.65
CA ALA A 308 -1.04 1.93 -11.86
C ALA A 308 0.39 1.99 -12.40
N ALA A 309 0.99 3.16 -12.26
CA ALA A 309 2.40 3.39 -12.55
C ALA A 309 2.92 4.39 -11.50
N PRO A 310 3.63 3.93 -10.45
CA PRO A 310 4.28 4.85 -9.53
C PRO A 310 5.30 5.73 -10.24
N LEU A 311 5.64 6.88 -9.65
CA LEU A 311 6.67 7.76 -10.23
C LEU A 311 8.01 7.02 -10.36
N LYS A 312 8.72 7.28 -11.47
CA LYS A 312 10.03 6.70 -11.76
C LYS A 312 11.14 7.40 -10.97
N ILE A 313 11.23 7.09 -9.67
CA ILE A 313 12.23 7.66 -8.78
C ILE A 313 13.45 6.72 -8.69
N VAL A 314 14.57 7.15 -9.25
CA VAL A 314 15.85 6.42 -9.18
C VAL A 314 16.27 6.27 -7.72
N GLY A 315 16.54 5.04 -7.27
CA GLY A 315 16.97 4.75 -5.91
C GLY A 315 15.90 5.00 -4.83
N GLY A 316 14.64 5.25 -5.21
CA GLY A 316 13.55 5.52 -4.29
C GLY A 316 13.09 4.27 -3.52
N THR A 317 12.69 4.46 -2.27
CA THR A 317 12.13 3.41 -1.39
C THR A 317 10.64 3.15 -1.60
N GLY A 318 10.02 3.92 -2.48
CA GLY A 318 8.62 3.90 -2.84
C GLY A 318 8.34 5.10 -3.73
N ALA A 319 7.10 5.29 -4.15
CA ALA A 319 6.71 6.51 -4.85
C ALA A 319 5.20 6.74 -4.79
N PRO A 320 4.76 8.02 -4.82
CA PRO A 320 3.36 8.35 -5.03
C PRO A 320 2.84 7.79 -6.35
N VAL A 321 1.55 7.46 -6.37
CA VAL A 321 0.87 6.91 -7.53
C VAL A 321 -0.58 7.38 -7.55
N ASN A 322 -1.17 7.51 -8.74
CA ASN A 322 -2.62 7.62 -8.90
C ASN A 322 -3.15 6.39 -9.63
N PRO A 323 -3.52 5.31 -8.91
CA PRO A 323 -4.09 4.14 -9.55
C PRO A 323 -5.42 4.48 -10.20
N ILE A 324 -5.69 3.90 -11.35
CA ILE A 324 -6.97 4.04 -12.05
C ILE A 324 -7.59 2.67 -12.20
N VAL A 325 -8.85 2.57 -11.75
CA VAL A 325 -9.70 1.41 -11.92
C VAL A 325 -10.73 1.71 -13.00
N ILE A 326 -10.94 0.75 -13.90
CA ILE A 326 -11.90 0.86 -14.99
C ILE A 326 -12.93 -0.26 -14.84
N LYS A 327 -14.20 0.13 -14.66
CA LYS A 327 -15.34 -0.78 -14.54
C LYS A 327 -15.98 -1.08 -15.87
#